data_AF-W6L7W0-F1
#
_entry.id   AF-W6L7W0-F1
#
_cell.length_a   1.000
_cell.length_b   1.000
_cell.length_c   1.000
_cell.angle_alpha   90.00
_cell.angle_beta   90.00
_cell.angle_gamma   90.00
#
_symmetry.space_group_name_H-M   'P 1'
#
loop_
_entity.id
_entity.type
_entity.pdbx_description
1 polymer ?
#
loop_
_entity_poly.entity_id
_entity_poly.type
_entity_poly.pdbx_seq_one_letter_code
_entity_poly.pdbx_strand_id
1 'polypeptide(L)'
;MLAYCDAVTAFWLQTGVAVAVDALRGGFHDYIPLIALRLLTVEEIHGLVNGNTLPVPRQDFEENCLADHGYTLICKHVQWLFDILAGFDAAAQRKFFAFLIGSPHLPVGGLASLKPKMTIVRKTSSDAAVREEDQLPSAMTCQNYLKLPAYETKEQMRTKLLQAIYEGAEAFLLT
;
A
#
# COMPACT_ATOMS: atom_id res chain seq x y z
N MET A 1 -37.69 11.65 23.51
CA MET A 1 -36.91 11.71 22.25
C MET A 1 -35.49 11.19 22.47
N LEU A 2 -34.72 11.72 23.43
CA LEU A 2 -33.38 11.20 23.77
C LEU A 2 -33.37 9.71 24.15
N ALA A 3 -34.26 9.28 25.05
CA ALA A 3 -34.36 7.86 25.46
C ALA A 3 -34.65 6.88 24.31
N TYR A 4 -35.35 7.33 23.26
CA TYR A 4 -35.56 6.52 22.06
C TYR A 4 -34.27 6.40 21.25
N CYS A 5 -33.56 7.52 21.02
CA CYS A 5 -32.27 7.50 20.34
C CYS A 5 -31.24 6.64 21.08
N ASP A 6 -31.22 6.70 22.41
CA ASP A 6 -30.32 5.88 23.24
C ASP A 6 -30.64 4.40 23.10
N ALA A 7 -31.93 4.01 23.14
CA ALA A 7 -32.35 2.63 22.97
C ALA A 7 -32.01 2.08 21.58
N VAL A 8 -32.22 2.89 20.53
CA VAL A 8 -31.85 2.52 19.16
C VAL A 8 -30.34 2.39 19.03
N THR A 9 -29.56 3.32 19.58
CA THR A 9 -28.09 3.27 19.55
C THR A 9 -27.56 2.04 20.29
N ALA A 10 -28.09 1.74 21.47
CA ALA A 10 -27.73 0.55 22.24
C ALA A 10 -28.05 -0.74 21.47
N PHE A 11 -29.20 -0.79 20.78
CA PHE A 11 -29.55 -1.93 19.95
C PHE A 11 -28.56 -2.12 18.79
N TRP A 12 -28.26 -1.08 18.02
CA TRP A 12 -27.40 -1.20 16.84
C TRP A 12 -25.93 -1.46 17.17
N LEU A 13 -25.41 -0.89 18.26
CA LEU A 13 -23.97 -0.92 18.57
C LEU A 13 -23.59 -1.86 19.71
N GLN A 14 -24.53 -2.33 20.51
CA GLN A 14 -24.25 -3.18 21.68
C GLN A 14 -25.08 -4.46 21.65
N THR A 15 -26.38 -4.38 21.93
CA THR A 15 -27.18 -5.57 22.22
C THR A 15 -27.51 -6.40 20.97
N GLY A 16 -27.78 -5.76 19.83
CA GLY A 16 -28.09 -6.43 18.56
C GLY A 16 -26.89 -7.15 17.93
N VAL A 17 -25.67 -6.76 18.29
CA VAL A 17 -24.42 -7.35 17.78
C VAL A 17 -23.65 -8.15 18.84
N ALA A 18 -24.15 -8.22 20.08
CA ALA A 18 -23.44 -8.77 21.24
C ALA A 18 -22.87 -10.17 20.99
N VAL A 19 -23.69 -11.08 20.43
CA VAL A 19 -23.26 -12.47 20.15
C VAL A 19 -22.07 -12.53 19.20
N ALA A 20 -22.08 -11.75 18.12
CA ALA A 20 -20.99 -11.70 17.15
C ALA A 20 -19.73 -11.04 17.74
N VAL A 21 -19.92 -9.97 18.51
CA VAL A 21 -18.83 -9.27 19.19
C VAL A 21 -18.17 -10.16 20.24
N ASP A 22 -18.94 -10.89 21.04
CA ASP A 22 -18.41 -11.80 22.06
C ASP A 22 -17.65 -12.97 21.45
N ALA A 23 -18.15 -13.54 20.34
CA ALA A 23 -17.43 -14.57 19.60
C ALA A 23 -16.10 -14.05 19.03
N LEU A 24 -16.10 -12.86 18.42
CA LEU A 24 -14.90 -12.20 17.92
C LEU A 24 -13.90 -11.92 19.06
N ARG A 25 -14.39 -11.40 20.19
CA ARG A 25 -13.59 -11.13 21.39
C ARG A 25 -12.96 -12.40 21.94
N GLY A 26 -13.71 -13.50 22.02
CA GLY A 26 -13.22 -14.80 22.45
C GLY A 26 -12.09 -15.30 21.55
N GLY A 27 -12.34 -15.37 20.24
CA GLY A 27 -11.33 -15.83 19.28
C GLY A 27 -10.09 -14.94 19.23
N PHE A 28 -10.24 -13.62 19.38
CA PHE A 28 -9.09 -12.73 19.47
C PHE A 28 -8.30 -12.93 20.77
N HIS A 29 -9.00 -13.12 21.90
CA HIS A 29 -8.39 -13.36 23.21
C HIS A 29 -7.50 -14.60 23.25
N ASP A 30 -7.85 -15.64 22.48
CA ASP A 30 -7.08 -16.89 22.39
C ASP A 30 -5.66 -16.67 21.85
N TYR A 31 -5.44 -15.64 21.02
CA TYR A 31 -4.12 -15.30 20.46
C TYR A 31 -3.50 -14.06 21.11
N ILE A 32 -4.31 -13.04 21.42
CA ILE A 32 -3.88 -11.76 21.96
C ILE A 32 -4.79 -11.41 23.15
N PRO A 33 -4.27 -11.42 24.39
CA PRO A 33 -5.07 -11.07 25.56
C PRO A 33 -5.69 -9.67 25.42
N LEU A 34 -7.03 -9.59 25.48
CA LEU A 34 -7.77 -8.32 25.34
C LEU A 34 -7.34 -7.24 26.34
N ILE A 35 -6.71 -7.61 27.47
CA ILE A 35 -6.15 -6.65 28.42
C ILE A 35 -5.01 -5.83 27.81
N ALA A 36 -4.22 -6.40 26.89
CA ALA A 36 -3.15 -5.69 26.21
C ALA A 36 -3.70 -4.57 25.30
N LEU A 37 -4.89 -4.75 24.72
CA LEU A 37 -5.54 -3.74 23.89
C LEU A 37 -5.99 -2.51 24.71
N ARG A 38 -6.15 -2.63 26.03
CA ARG A 38 -6.53 -1.48 26.88
C ARG A 38 -5.43 -0.42 26.98
N LEU A 39 -4.20 -0.74 26.58
CA LEU A 39 -3.09 0.21 26.54
C LEU A 39 -3.13 1.09 25.29
N LEU A 40 -3.99 0.77 24.32
CA LEU A 40 -4.06 1.42 23.01
C LEU A 40 -5.35 2.22 22.88
N THR A 41 -5.28 3.34 22.16
CA THR A 41 -6.47 4.08 21.74
C THR A 41 -7.19 3.36 20.59
N VAL A 42 -8.42 3.78 20.29
CA VAL A 42 -9.19 3.24 19.15
C VAL A 42 -8.44 3.50 17.84
N GLU A 43 -7.82 4.66 17.71
CA GLU A 43 -7.02 5.07 16.55
C GLU A 43 -5.76 4.21 16.40
N GLU A 44 -5.09 3.86 17.50
CA GLU A 44 -3.93 2.98 17.49
C GLU A 44 -4.31 1.54 17.13
N ILE A 45 -5.42 1.01 17.66
CA ILE A 45 -5.94 -0.30 17.27
C ILE A 45 -6.29 -0.31 15.77
N HIS A 46 -6.95 0.75 15.29
CA HIS A 46 -7.25 0.90 13.88
C HIS A 46 -5.97 0.94 13.03
N GLY A 47 -4.94 1.67 13.47
CA GLY A 47 -3.63 1.70 12.81
C GLY A 47 -2.91 0.35 12.82
N LEU A 48 -3.03 -0.44 13.90
CA LEU A 48 -2.47 -1.79 13.95
C LEU A 48 -3.13 -2.75 12.97
N VAL A 49 -4.46 -2.65 12.82
CA VAL A 49 -5.23 -3.53 11.93
C VAL A 49 -5.08 -3.10 10.46
N ASN A 50 -5.17 -1.79 10.20
CA ASN A 50 -5.21 -1.25 8.84
C ASN A 50 -3.87 -0.71 8.34
N GLY A 51 -2.84 -0.66 9.17
CA GLY A 51 -1.53 -0.11 8.80
C GLY A 51 -1.52 1.43 8.72
N ASN A 52 -0.52 1.98 8.02
CA ASN A 52 -0.46 3.41 7.75
C ASN A 52 -1.49 3.79 6.67
N THR A 53 -2.43 4.65 7.05
CA THR A 53 -3.51 5.15 6.20
C THR A 53 -3.23 6.53 5.62
N LEU A 54 -2.17 7.21 6.10
CA LEU A 54 -1.79 8.53 5.63
C LEU A 54 -1.02 8.45 4.31
N PRO A 55 -1.22 9.41 3.39
CA PRO A 55 -0.41 9.52 2.20
C PRO A 55 1.07 9.69 2.54
N VAL A 56 1.92 9.01 1.78
CA VAL A 56 3.37 9.03 1.94
C VAL A 56 3.96 10.22 1.20
N PRO A 57 4.71 11.12 1.87
CA PRO A 57 5.36 12.25 1.23
C PRO A 57 6.59 11.82 0.42
N ARG A 58 7.08 12.70 -0.46
CA ARG A 58 8.28 12.45 -1.28
C ARG A 58 9.50 12.05 -0.44
N GLN A 59 9.71 12.74 0.67
CA GLN A 59 10.85 12.52 1.57
C GLN A 59 10.92 11.07 2.08
N ASP A 60 9.78 10.49 2.45
CA ASP A 60 9.74 9.11 2.93
C ASP A 60 10.20 8.12 1.85
N PHE A 61 9.91 8.36 0.57
CA PHE A 61 10.42 7.53 -0.52
C PHE A 61 11.93 7.67 -0.68
N GLU A 62 12.48 8.88 -0.53
CA GLU A 62 13.92 9.14 -0.63
C GLU A 62 14.71 8.45 0.48
N GLU A 63 14.19 8.46 1.70
CA GLU A 63 14.87 7.93 2.89
C GLU A 63 14.74 6.39 3.02
N ASN A 64 13.64 5.82 2.51
CA ASN A 64 13.27 4.44 2.83
C ASN A 64 13.29 3.47 1.64
N CYS A 65 13.55 3.95 0.42
CA CYS A 65 13.70 3.09 -0.75
C CYS A 65 15.17 2.77 -1.06
N LEU A 66 15.36 1.71 -1.85
CA LEU A 66 16.63 1.34 -2.45
C LEU A 66 16.53 1.42 -3.97
N ALA A 67 17.66 1.63 -4.63
CA ALA A 67 17.78 1.53 -6.09
C ALA A 67 18.95 0.63 -6.44
N ASP A 68 18.76 -0.21 -7.46
CA ASP A 68 19.76 -1.19 -7.88
C ASP A 68 19.65 -1.51 -9.39
N HIS A 69 20.52 -2.38 -9.91
CA HIS A 69 20.49 -2.95 -11.25
C HIS A 69 20.27 -1.89 -12.34
N GLY A 70 21.21 -0.95 -12.42
CA GLY A 70 21.22 0.13 -13.42
C GLY A 70 20.49 1.40 -12.99
N TYR A 71 19.89 1.44 -11.80
CA TYR A 71 19.40 2.66 -11.17
C TYR A 71 20.12 3.00 -9.87
N THR A 72 20.09 4.29 -9.55
CA THR A 72 20.58 4.87 -8.29
C THR A 72 19.50 5.81 -7.78
N LEU A 73 19.44 6.08 -6.47
CA LEU A 73 18.41 6.96 -5.90
C LEU A 73 18.42 8.37 -6.52
N ILE A 74 19.58 8.86 -6.96
CA ILE A 74 19.74 10.18 -7.58
C ILE A 74 19.47 10.22 -9.10
N CYS A 75 19.20 9.07 -9.74
CA CYS A 75 18.99 9.06 -11.19
C CYS A 75 17.63 9.67 -11.54
N LYS A 76 17.52 10.26 -12.73
CA LYS A 76 16.31 10.97 -13.17
C LYS A 76 15.04 10.12 -13.04
N HIS A 77 15.10 8.83 -13.35
CA HIS A 77 13.93 7.95 -13.35
C HIS A 77 13.39 7.68 -11.94
N VAL A 78 14.28 7.47 -10.96
CA VAL A 78 13.87 7.27 -9.56
C VAL A 78 13.34 8.58 -8.97
N GLN A 79 13.96 9.71 -9.29
CA GLN A 79 13.48 11.03 -8.88
C GLN A 79 12.10 11.35 -9.48
N TRP A 80 11.88 11.03 -10.75
CA TRP A 80 10.57 11.15 -11.39
C TRP A 80 9.52 10.26 -10.73
N LEU A 81 9.87 9.01 -10.39
CA LEU A 81 8.98 8.11 -9.69
C LEU A 81 8.54 8.71 -8.34
N PHE A 82 9.47 9.22 -7.54
CA PHE A 82 9.14 9.83 -6.24
C PHE A 82 8.25 11.05 -6.37
N ASP A 83 8.51 11.93 -7.35
CA ASP A 83 7.61 13.05 -7.64
C ASP A 83 6.20 12.57 -8.04
N ILE A 84 6.10 11.55 -8.89
CA ILE A 84 4.83 11.03 -9.39
C ILE A 84 4.02 10.44 -8.22
N LEU A 85 4.65 9.61 -7.39
CA LEU A 85 4.02 8.94 -6.26
C LEU A 85 3.62 9.91 -5.13
N ALA A 86 4.42 10.94 -4.88
CA ALA A 86 4.08 12.01 -3.94
C ALA A 86 2.97 12.93 -4.48
N GLY A 87 2.85 13.05 -5.81
CA GLY A 87 1.78 13.78 -6.48
C GLY A 87 0.53 12.94 -6.80
N PHE A 88 0.43 11.72 -6.25
CA PHE A 88 -0.81 10.94 -6.29
C PHE A 88 -1.76 11.38 -5.18
N ASP A 89 -3.06 11.27 -5.44
CA ASP A 89 -4.03 11.34 -4.36
C ASP A 89 -3.96 10.06 -3.49
N ALA A 90 -4.63 10.08 -2.34
CA ALA A 90 -4.61 8.97 -1.41
C ALA A 90 -5.13 7.66 -2.03
N ALA A 91 -6.09 7.72 -2.96
CA ALA A 91 -6.66 6.52 -3.59
C ALA A 91 -5.70 5.89 -4.60
N ALA A 92 -5.05 6.70 -5.44
CA ALA A 92 -4.04 6.26 -6.39
C ALA A 92 -2.79 5.72 -5.67
N GLN A 93 -2.38 6.34 -4.57
CA GLN A 93 -1.23 5.87 -3.80
C GLN A 93 -1.51 4.53 -3.11
N ARG A 94 -2.73 4.32 -2.58
CA ARG A 94 -3.15 2.99 -2.08
C ARG A 94 -3.12 1.93 -3.16
N LYS A 95 -3.60 2.24 -4.38
CA LYS A 95 -3.53 1.29 -5.51
C LYS A 95 -2.09 0.98 -5.89
N PHE A 96 -1.19 1.96 -5.84
CA PHE A 96 0.23 1.72 -6.04
C PHE A 96 0.80 0.75 -5.00
N PHE A 97 0.49 0.91 -3.71
CA PHE A 97 0.94 -0.04 -2.69
C PHE A 97 0.31 -1.42 -2.90
N ALA A 98 -0.95 -1.51 -3.27
CA ALA A 98 -1.56 -2.80 -3.62
C ALA A 98 -0.82 -3.49 -4.77
N PHE A 99 -0.46 -2.73 -5.82
CA PHE A 99 0.35 -3.20 -6.93
C PHE A 99 1.76 -3.64 -6.51
N LEU A 100 2.42 -2.87 -5.64
CA LEU A 100 3.82 -3.10 -5.26
C LEU A 100 4.00 -4.19 -4.20
N ILE A 101 3.16 -4.18 -3.16
CA ILE A 101 3.34 -4.98 -1.94
C ILE A 101 2.15 -5.91 -1.65
N GLY A 102 1.12 -5.93 -2.52
CA GLY A 102 -0.07 -6.77 -2.34
C GLY A 102 -1.06 -6.26 -1.29
N SER A 103 -0.81 -5.09 -0.69
CA SER A 103 -1.68 -4.46 0.32
C SER A 103 -1.87 -2.99 -0.01
N PRO A 104 -3.11 -2.44 0.08
CA PRO A 104 -3.35 -1.02 -0.14
C PRO A 104 -2.74 -0.13 0.96
N HIS A 105 -2.35 -0.72 2.09
CA HIS A 105 -1.79 -0.02 3.24
C HIS A 105 -0.38 -0.52 3.54
N LEU A 106 0.49 0.42 3.90
CA LEU A 106 1.81 0.11 4.43
C LEU A 106 1.70 -0.43 5.87
N PRO A 107 2.70 -1.17 6.36
CA PRO A 107 2.77 -1.55 7.77
C PRO A 107 2.70 -0.34 8.70
N VAL A 108 2.40 -0.59 9.97
CA VAL A 108 2.57 0.40 11.04
C VAL A 108 4.04 0.86 11.01
N GLY A 109 4.26 2.17 10.93
CA GLY A 109 5.59 2.77 10.73
C GLY A 109 5.97 3.03 9.27
N GLY A 110 5.04 2.89 8.32
CA GLY A 110 5.19 3.38 6.95
C GLY A 110 6.26 2.65 6.12
N LEU A 111 6.86 3.34 5.15
CA LEU A 111 7.85 2.76 4.22
C LEU A 111 9.07 2.20 4.95
N ALA A 112 9.50 2.86 6.03
CA ALA A 112 10.65 2.44 6.84
C ALA A 112 10.48 1.04 7.42
N SER A 113 9.23 0.60 7.61
CA SER A 113 8.88 -0.68 8.21
C SER A 113 8.66 -1.80 7.19
N LEU A 114 8.81 -1.53 5.89
CA LEU A 114 8.74 -2.57 4.86
C LEU A 114 9.91 -3.55 4.99
N LYS A 115 9.58 -4.84 5.02
CA LYS A 115 10.55 -5.94 5.02
C LYS A 115 10.17 -6.94 3.93
N PRO A 116 10.99 -7.08 2.87
CA PRO A 116 12.20 -6.29 2.54
C PRO A 116 11.90 -4.83 2.18
N LYS A 117 12.91 -3.95 2.14
CA LYS A 117 12.73 -2.55 1.72
C LYS A 117 12.25 -2.48 0.27
N MET A 118 11.44 -1.46 -0.05
CA MET A 118 11.05 -1.16 -1.42
C MET A 118 12.31 -0.92 -2.27
N THR A 119 12.51 -1.73 -3.30
CA THR A 119 13.71 -1.66 -4.16
C THR A 119 13.30 -1.41 -5.61
N ILE A 120 13.92 -0.41 -6.23
CA ILE A 120 13.59 0.04 -7.60
C ILE A 120 14.74 -0.34 -8.51
N VAL A 121 14.42 -1.01 -9.61
CA VAL A 121 15.43 -1.41 -10.61
C VAL A 121 15.03 -1.04 -12.02
N ARG A 122 16.04 -0.96 -12.89
CA ARG A 122 15.78 -0.82 -14.33
C ARG A 122 15.20 -2.13 -14.86
N LYS A 123 14.09 -2.01 -15.58
CA LYS A 123 13.57 -3.11 -16.40
C LYS A 123 14.24 -3.05 -17.77
N THR A 124 14.97 -4.09 -18.13
CA THR A 124 15.59 -4.25 -19.45
C THR A 124 14.84 -5.30 -20.26
N SER A 125 14.84 -5.15 -21.59
CA SER A 125 14.32 -6.17 -22.50
C SER A 125 15.43 -7.15 -22.87
N SER A 126 15.15 -8.44 -22.86
CA SER A 126 16.00 -9.44 -23.52
C SER A 126 15.71 -9.57 -25.02
N ASP A 127 14.55 -9.06 -25.46
CA ASP A 127 14.16 -9.04 -26.87
C ASP A 127 14.54 -7.69 -27.50
N ALA A 128 15.45 -7.74 -28.47
CA ALA A 128 15.93 -6.56 -29.19
C ALA A 128 14.85 -5.87 -30.05
N ALA A 129 13.74 -6.55 -30.35
CA ALA A 129 12.60 -5.97 -31.07
C ALA A 129 11.71 -5.10 -30.18
N VAL A 130 11.83 -5.22 -28.84
CA VAL A 130 10.99 -4.49 -27.88
C VAL A 130 11.79 -3.37 -27.24
N ARG A 131 11.35 -2.12 -27.49
CA ARG A 131 11.92 -0.93 -26.83
C ARG A 131 11.58 -0.96 -25.34
N GLU A 132 12.53 -0.57 -24.48
CA GLU A 132 12.34 -0.64 -23.03
C GLU A 132 11.17 0.25 -22.57
N GLU A 133 11.09 1.46 -23.13
CA GLU A 133 10.10 2.49 -22.84
C GLU A 133 8.67 2.14 -23.26
N ASP A 134 8.48 1.12 -24.11
CA ASP A 134 7.15 0.64 -24.49
C ASP A 134 6.56 -0.29 -23.41
N GLN A 135 7.42 -0.90 -22.58
CA GLN A 135 7.03 -1.85 -21.55
C GLN A 135 6.30 -1.16 -20.40
N LEU A 136 5.40 -1.91 -19.76
CA LEU A 136 4.79 -1.52 -18.49
C LEU A 136 5.73 -1.83 -17.32
N PRO A 137 5.71 -1.03 -16.24
CA PRO A 137 6.40 -1.39 -15.01
C PRO A 137 5.75 -2.65 -14.42
N SER A 138 6.52 -3.40 -13.66
CA SER A 138 6.05 -4.64 -13.03
C SER A 138 6.61 -4.77 -11.63
N ALA A 139 5.81 -5.28 -10.70
CA ALA A 139 6.22 -5.51 -9.32
C ALA A 139 6.45 -7.00 -9.04
N MET A 140 7.37 -7.29 -8.13
CA MET A 140 7.48 -8.59 -7.46
C MET A 140 7.09 -8.38 -6.00
N THR A 141 5.81 -8.62 -5.71
CA THR A 141 5.19 -8.29 -4.42
C THR A 141 5.88 -8.95 -3.23
N CYS A 142 6.31 -10.20 -3.38
CA CYS A 142 7.06 -10.94 -2.34
C CYS A 142 8.38 -10.27 -1.93
N GLN A 143 8.93 -9.39 -2.79
CA GLN A 143 10.22 -8.73 -2.59
C GLN A 143 10.10 -7.21 -2.49
N ASN A 144 8.88 -6.65 -2.51
CA ASN A 144 8.64 -5.20 -2.59
C ASN A 144 9.47 -4.55 -3.72
N TYR A 145 9.58 -5.24 -4.86
CA TYR A 145 10.55 -4.93 -5.91
C TYR A 145 9.87 -4.36 -7.15
N LEU A 146 10.19 -3.12 -7.50
CA LEU A 146 9.63 -2.43 -8.65
C LEU A 146 10.61 -2.45 -9.83
N LYS A 147 10.25 -3.15 -10.92
CA LYS A 147 10.98 -3.09 -12.18
C LYS A 147 10.39 -1.97 -13.03
N LEU A 148 11.17 -0.91 -13.23
CA LEU A 148 10.76 0.32 -13.89
C LEU A 148 11.57 0.52 -15.18
N PRO A 149 10.94 0.55 -16.37
CA PRO A 149 11.63 0.87 -17.61
C PRO A 149 12.24 2.28 -17.64
N ALA A 150 13.23 2.48 -18.51
CA ALA A 150 13.91 3.76 -18.70
C ALA A 150 13.12 4.68 -19.64
N TYR A 151 11.97 5.18 -19.17
CA TYR A 151 11.11 6.07 -19.95
C TYR A 151 11.80 7.37 -20.37
N GLU A 152 11.40 7.91 -21.52
CA GLU A 152 11.99 9.12 -22.08
C GLU A 152 11.57 10.37 -21.30
N THR A 153 10.31 10.41 -20.86
CA THR A 153 9.70 11.55 -20.15
C THR A 153 8.99 11.14 -18.86
N LYS A 154 8.83 12.10 -17.94
CA LYS A 154 8.12 11.91 -16.66
C LYS A 154 6.63 11.65 -16.90
N GLU A 155 6.05 12.28 -17.91
CA GLU A 155 4.65 12.14 -18.29
C GLU A 155 4.38 10.73 -18.83
N GLN A 156 5.29 10.19 -19.66
CA GLN A 156 5.22 8.81 -20.14
C GLN A 156 5.27 7.83 -18.97
N MET A 157 6.20 8.03 -18.03
CA MET A 157 6.30 7.21 -16.81
C MET A 157 5.01 7.25 -16.00
N ARG A 158 4.42 8.43 -15.78
CA ARG A 158 3.16 8.57 -15.04
C ARG A 158 2.04 7.79 -15.70
N THR A 159 1.88 7.93 -17.01
CA THR A 159 0.82 7.24 -17.77
C THR A 159 0.99 5.72 -17.71
N LYS A 160 2.20 5.21 -17.98
CA LYS A 160 2.50 3.77 -17.96
C LYS A 160 2.39 3.17 -16.55
N LEU A 161 2.78 3.93 -15.52
CA LEU A 161 2.65 3.52 -14.13
C LEU A 161 1.20 3.41 -13.71
N LEU A 162 0.37 4.43 -14.00
CA LEU A 162 -1.07 4.35 -13.74
C LEU A 162 -1.69 3.17 -14.48
N GLN A 163 -1.38 3.02 -15.77
CA GLN A 163 -1.86 1.89 -16.57
C GLN A 163 -1.57 0.55 -15.88
N ALA A 164 -0.31 0.30 -15.49
CA ALA A 164 0.06 -0.95 -14.81
C ALA A 164 -0.60 -1.13 -13.44
N ILE A 165 -0.79 -0.05 -12.67
CA ILE A 165 -1.49 -0.09 -11.38
C ILE A 165 -2.96 -0.49 -11.57
N TYR A 166 -3.63 0.07 -12.58
CA TYR A 166 -5.05 -0.20 -12.81
C TYR A 166 -5.29 -1.56 -13.46
N GLU A 167 -4.51 -1.91 -14.48
CA GLU A 167 -4.61 -3.21 -15.15
C GLU A 167 -4.11 -4.36 -14.26
N GLY A 168 -3.14 -4.10 -13.39
CA GLY A 168 -2.62 -5.09 -12.43
C GLY A 168 -3.42 -5.23 -11.13
N ALA A 169 -4.36 -4.32 -10.86
CA ALA A 169 -5.21 -4.37 -9.66
C ALA A 169 -6.41 -5.32 -9.81
N GLU A 170 -6.85 -5.57 -11.03
CA GLU A 170 -7.81 -6.63 -11.31
C GLU A 170 -7.05 -7.94 -11.31
N ALA A 171 -7.03 -8.60 -10.14
CA ALA A 171 -6.45 -9.92 -9.97
C ALA A 171 -6.86 -10.82 -11.15
N PHE A 172 -5.89 -11.57 -11.69
CA PHE A 172 -6.05 -12.60 -12.72
C PHE A 172 -7.33 -13.41 -12.50
N LEU A 173 -8.44 -12.95 -13.06
CA LEU A 173 -9.64 -13.74 -13.24
C LEU A 173 -9.30 -14.72 -14.35
N LEU A 174 -8.69 -15.84 -13.96
CA LEU A 174 -8.75 -17.08 -14.73
C LEU A 174 -10.20 -17.58 -14.63
N THR A 175 -11.10 -16.89 -15.33
CA THR A 175 -12.43 -17.39 -15.65
C THR A 175 -12.50 -17.67 -17.14
#